data_AF-A0A7X9XIM3-F1
#
_entry.id   AF-A0A7X9XIM3-F1
#
_cell.length_a   1.000
_cell.length_b   1.000
_cell.length_c   1.000
_cell.angle_alpha   90.00
_cell.angle_beta   90.00
_cell.angle_gamma   90.00
#
_symmetry.space_group_name_H-M   'P 1'
#
loop_
_entity.id
_entity.type
_entity.pdbx_description
1 polymer ?
#
loop_
_entity_poly.entity_id
_entity_poly.type
_entity_poly.pdbx_seq_one_letter_code
_entity_poly.pdbx_strand_id
1 'polypeptide(L)'
;MKIRLALRILWGLCCLLLLLVNTGDYVQFTKHPELYPIGGEGLGWTYESHENYALACLLAIVWDIVGIIASAGYRLRYSGKILLIHAVLTLLMFLCLQICMTIYGT
;
A
#
# COMPACT_ATOMS: atom_id res chain seq x y z
N MET A 1 8.08 6.03 26.97
CA MET A 1 8.75 5.10 26.02
C MET A 1 7.84 3.97 25.54
N LYS A 2 7.05 3.33 26.40
CA LYS A 2 6.19 2.19 26.05
C LYS A 2 5.18 2.46 24.90
N ILE A 3 4.48 3.60 24.92
CA ILE A 3 3.49 3.96 23.88
C ILE A 3 4.14 4.09 22.49
N ARG A 4 5.31 4.75 22.41
CA ARG A 4 6.02 4.92 21.13
C ARG A 4 6.48 3.57 20.54
N LEU A 5 6.88 2.62 21.40
CA LEU A 5 7.23 1.28 20.97
C LEU A 5 5.98 0.50 20.52
N ALA A 6 4.89 0.57 21.28
CA ALA A 6 3.63 -0.08 20.92
C ALA A 6 3.09 0.40 19.56
N LEU A 7 3.09 1.71 19.32
CA LEU A 7 2.67 2.29 18.03
C LEU A 7 3.53 1.82 16.85
N ARG A 8 4.83 1.65 17.06
CA ARG A 8 5.75 1.11 16.05
C ARG A 8 5.42 -0.33 15.71
N ILE A 9 5.22 -1.16 16.73
CA ILE A 9 4.86 -2.57 16.54
C ILE A 9 3.52 -2.67 15.82
N LEU A 10 2.53 -1.91 16.26
CA LEU A 10 1.20 -1.89 15.64
C LEU A 10 1.28 -1.46 14.17
N TRP A 11 2.04 -0.40 13.86
CA TRP A 11 2.21 0.03 12.47
C TRP A 11 2.96 -0.99 11.62
N GLY A 12 4.03 -1.61 12.15
CA GLY A 12 4.75 -2.67 11.46
C GLY A 12 3.87 -3.89 11.15
N LEU A 13 2.99 -4.28 12.09
CA LEU A 13 2.00 -5.34 11.86
C LEU A 13 0.96 -4.93 10.81
N CYS A 14 0.54 -3.66 10.79
CA CYS A 14 -0.34 -3.13 9.76
C CYS A 14 0.30 -3.23 8.37
N CYS A 15 1.55 -2.78 8.21
CA CYS A 15 2.29 -2.92 6.96
C CYS A 15 2.49 -4.39 6.56
N LEU A 16 2.68 -5.30 7.52
CA LEU A 16 2.75 -6.73 7.23
C LEU A 16 1.43 -7.28 6.69
N LEU A 17 0.29 -6.86 7.23
CA LEU A 17 -1.03 -7.26 6.72
C LEU A 17 -1.26 -6.70 5.31
N LEU A 18 -0.92 -5.43 5.07
CA LEU A 18 -1.00 -4.82 3.74
C LEU A 18 -0.11 -5.53 2.73
N LEU A 19 1.11 -5.89 3.13
CA LEU A 19 2.02 -6.66 2.29
C LEU A 19 1.39 -7.98 1.85
N LEU A 20 0.74 -8.70 2.75
CA LEU A 20 0.04 -9.96 2.44
C LEU A 20 -1.12 -9.73 1.47
N VAL A 21 -1.91 -8.67 1.67
CA VAL A 21 -3.02 -8.30 0.77
C VAL A 21 -2.50 -7.97 -0.62
N ASN A 22 -1.54 -7.05 -0.73
CA ASN A 22 -0.99 -6.58 -2.01
C ASN A 22 -0.25 -7.71 -2.75
N THR A 23 0.45 -8.59 -2.03
CA THR A 23 1.07 -9.78 -2.63
C THR A 23 0.02 -10.77 -3.11
N GLY A 24 -1.04 -11.00 -2.31
CA GLY A 24 -2.15 -11.88 -2.69
C GLY A 24 -2.86 -11.39 -3.94
N ASP A 25 -3.13 -10.08 -3.99
CA ASP A 25 -3.74 -9.41 -5.13
C ASP A 25 -2.86 -9.51 -6.39
N TYR A 26 -1.55 -9.24 -6.28
CA TYR A 26 -0.61 -9.44 -7.38
C TYR A 26 -0.60 -10.89 -7.89
N VAL A 27 -0.57 -11.87 -6.98
CA VAL A 27 -0.60 -13.29 -7.34
C VAL A 27 -1.92 -13.68 -7.99
N GLN A 28 -3.04 -13.11 -7.54
CA GLN A 28 -4.34 -13.34 -8.14
C GLN A 28 -4.42 -12.73 -9.53
N PHE A 29 -3.98 -11.48 -9.70
CA PHE A 29 -3.91 -10.81 -11.00
C PHE A 29 -3.03 -11.57 -12.00
N THR A 30 -1.86 -12.04 -11.59
CA THR A 30 -0.97 -12.80 -12.48
C THR A 30 -1.55 -14.14 -12.92
N LYS A 31 -2.45 -14.75 -12.12
CA LYS A 31 -3.12 -16.01 -12.46
C LYS A 31 -4.42 -15.80 -13.24
N HIS A 32 -5.16 -14.76 -12.89
CA HIS A 32 -6.52 -14.48 -13.35
C HIS A 32 -6.68 -12.99 -13.71
N PRO A 33 -5.93 -12.48 -14.71
CA PRO A 33 -6.00 -11.07 -15.08
C PRO A 33 -7.39 -10.65 -15.57
N GLU A 34 -8.19 -11.59 -16.08
CA GLU A 34 -9.57 -11.39 -16.54
C GLU A 34 -10.55 -10.94 -15.44
N LEU A 35 -10.20 -11.12 -14.16
CA LEU A 35 -11.02 -10.69 -13.03
C LEU A 35 -10.88 -9.19 -12.74
N TYR A 36 -9.94 -8.52 -13.40
CA TYR A 36 -9.61 -7.12 -13.14
C TYR A 36 -10.11 -6.26 -14.31
N PRO A 37 -10.64 -5.06 -14.04
CA PRO A 37 -11.26 -4.22 -15.06
C PRO A 37 -10.21 -3.45 -15.88
N ILE A 38 -9.24 -4.17 -16.44
CA ILE A 38 -8.15 -3.59 -17.23
C ILE A 38 -8.69 -3.07 -18.56
N GLY A 39 -8.33 -1.83 -18.90
CA GLY A 39 -8.82 -1.12 -20.08
C GLY A 39 -10.23 -0.53 -19.91
N GLY A 40 -10.81 -0.60 -18.71
CA GLY A 40 -12.11 0.02 -18.43
C GLY A 40 -12.05 1.55 -18.40
N GLU A 41 -13.05 2.20 -18.99
CA GLU A 41 -13.14 3.67 -19.01
C GLU A 41 -13.33 4.22 -17.58
N GLY A 42 -12.65 5.33 -17.27
CA GLY A 42 -12.82 6.04 -15.99
C GLY A 42 -12.07 5.46 -14.78
N LEU A 43 -11.29 4.38 -14.94
CA LEU A 43 -10.63 3.69 -13.82
C LEU A 43 -9.22 4.19 -13.49
N GLY A 44 -8.69 5.15 -14.26
CA GLY A 44 -7.39 5.77 -14.03
C GLY A 44 -6.19 4.91 -14.47
N TRP A 45 -4.98 5.47 -14.32
CA TRP A 45 -3.74 4.92 -14.88
C TRP A 45 -3.44 3.47 -14.46
N THR A 46 -3.75 3.10 -13.22
CA THR A 46 -3.51 1.76 -12.67
C THR A 46 -4.22 0.66 -13.48
N TYR A 47 -5.43 0.94 -13.99
CA TYR A 47 -6.24 -0.03 -14.72
C TYR A 47 -6.13 0.15 -16.24
N GLU A 48 -5.28 1.05 -16.74
CA GLU A 48 -5.16 1.32 -18.18
C GLU A 48 -4.54 0.14 -18.94
N SER A 49 -3.61 -0.59 -18.32
CA SER A 49 -2.95 -1.75 -18.92
C SER A 49 -2.58 -2.80 -17.86
N HIS A 50 -2.29 -4.02 -18.32
CA HIS A 50 -1.84 -5.09 -17.44
C HIS A 50 -0.49 -4.75 -16.78
N GLU A 51 0.40 -4.08 -17.51
CA GLU A 51 1.71 -3.66 -17.03
C GLU A 51 1.60 -2.59 -15.94
N ASN A 52 0.70 -1.63 -16.12
CA ASN A 52 0.45 -0.58 -15.12
C ASN A 52 -0.09 -1.18 -13.82
N TYR A 53 -1.03 -2.13 -13.92
CA TYR A 53 -1.59 -2.79 -12.76
C TYR A 53 -0.53 -3.59 -12.00
N ALA A 54 0.23 -4.43 -12.71
CA ALA A 54 1.34 -5.18 -12.14
C ALA A 54 2.37 -4.26 -11.46
N LEU A 55 2.73 -3.16 -12.11
CA LEU A 55 3.67 -2.17 -11.56
C LEU A 55 3.10 -1.51 -10.30
N ALA A 56 1.82 -1.14 -10.28
CA ALA A 56 1.17 -0.56 -9.11
C ALA A 56 1.17 -1.54 -7.92
N CYS A 57 0.85 -2.82 -8.14
CA CYS A 57 0.93 -3.84 -7.09
C CYS A 57 2.36 -3.98 -6.55
N LEU A 58 3.37 -4.03 -7.42
CA LEU A 58 4.78 -4.13 -7.01
C LEU A 58 5.23 -2.89 -6.21
N LEU A 59 4.81 -1.69 -6.63
CA LEU A 59 5.08 -0.46 -5.88
C LEU A 59 4.44 -0.49 -4.49
N ALA A 60 3.21 -1.00 -4.37
CA ALA A 60 2.53 -1.18 -3.09
C ALA A 60 3.28 -2.17 -2.18
N ILE A 61 3.73 -3.30 -2.73
CA ILE A 61 4.55 -4.28 -2.01
C ILE A 61 5.86 -3.65 -1.50
N VAL A 62 6.58 -2.92 -2.35
CA VAL A 62 7.82 -2.23 -1.95
C VAL A 62 7.55 -1.19 -0.87
N TRP A 63 6.44 -0.45 -0.99
CA TRP A 63 6.01 0.52 0.00
C TRP A 63 5.79 -0.13 1.37
N ASP A 64 5.06 -1.24 1.42
CA ASP A 64 4.81 -1.96 2.68
C ASP A 64 6.11 -2.47 3.34
N ILE A 65 7.06 -2.96 2.54
CA ILE A 65 8.38 -3.39 3.02
C ILE A 65 9.12 -2.21 3.66
N VAL A 66 9.08 -1.03 3.06
CA VAL A 66 9.67 0.19 3.65
C VAL A 66 9.03 0.50 5.01
N GLY A 67 7.71 0.37 5.13
CA GLY A 67 6.99 0.55 6.39
C GLY A 67 7.43 -0.43 7.48
N ILE A 68 7.62 -1.71 7.13
CA ILE A 68 8.11 -2.75 8.05
C ILE A 68 9.54 -2.43 8.51
N ILE A 69 10.45 -2.11 7.58
CA ILE A 69 11.84 -1.78 7.88
C ILE A 69 11.91 -0.53 8.77
N ALA A 70 11.13 0.52 8.47
CA ALA A 70 11.06 1.73 9.27
C ALA A 70 10.55 1.45 10.70
N SER A 71 9.63 0.50 10.85
CA SER A 71 9.07 0.08 12.15
C SER A 71 10.09 -0.69 12.99
N ALA A 72 10.86 -1.59 12.37
CA ALA A 72 11.87 -2.42 13.03
C ALA A 72 13.19 -1.66 13.30
N GLY A 73 13.55 -0.70 12.44
CA GLY A 73 14.82 0.04 12.43
C GLY A 73 14.97 1.08 13.55
N TYR A 74 14.65 0.74 14.81
CA TYR A 74 14.58 1.69 15.92
C TYR A 74 15.90 2.43 16.24
N ARG A 75 17.05 1.86 15.85
CA ARG A 75 18.38 2.45 16.04
C ARG A 75 18.74 3.52 15.00
N LEU A 76 17.96 3.65 13.93
CA LEU A 76 18.19 4.68 12.92
C LEU A 76 17.74 6.04 13.49
N ARG A 77 18.63 7.03 13.42
CA ARG A 77 18.45 8.40 13.96
C ARG A 77 17.16 9.08 13.50
N TYR A 78 16.61 8.67 12.36
CA TYR A 78 15.41 9.25 11.74
C TYR A 78 14.20 8.30 11.67
N SER A 79 14.29 7.10 12.25
CA SER A 79 13.23 6.06 12.17
C SER A 79 11.84 6.56 12.52
N GLY A 80 11.70 7.38 13.57
CA GLY A 80 10.39 7.91 13.98
C GLY A 80 9.77 8.90 12.98
N LYS A 81 10.59 9.74 12.32
CA LYS A 81 10.09 10.70 11.34
C LYS A 81 9.69 10.00 10.05
N ILE A 82 10.52 9.04 9.60
CA ILE A 82 10.25 8.21 8.42
C ILE A 82 8.94 7.44 8.62
N LEU A 83 8.76 6.83 9.80
CA LEU A 83 7.54 6.10 10.13
C LEU A 83 6.29 6.98 10.12
N LEU A 84 6.38 8.20 10.66
CA LEU A 84 5.27 9.15 10.64
C LEU A 84 4.92 9.57 9.21
N ILE A 85 5.92 9.93 8.40
CA ILE A 85 5.72 10.30 6.99
C ILE A 85 5.09 9.15 6.23
N HIS A 86 5.62 7.93 6.40
CA HIS A 86 5.07 6.73 5.78
C HIS A 86 3.60 6.52 6.17
N ALA A 87 3.27 6.62 7.45
CA ALA A 87 1.89 6.47 7.94
C ALA A 87 0.95 7.51 7.34
N VAL A 88 1.35 8.79 7.32
CA VAL A 88 0.55 9.87 6.74
C VAL A 88 0.32 9.67 5.24
N LEU A 89 1.38 9.34 4.48
CA LEU A 89 1.27 9.10 3.04
C LEU A 89 0.39 7.88 2.74
N THR A 90 0.50 6.82 3.53
CA THR A 90 -0.36 5.62 3.40
C THR A 90 -1.83 5.99 3.63
N LEU A 91 -2.14 6.76 4.68
CA LEU A 91 -3.51 7.22 4.95
C LEU A 91 -4.05 8.14 3.84
N LEU A 92 -3.22 9.04 3.31
CA LEU A 92 -3.60 9.89 2.18
C LEU A 92 -3.90 9.05 0.94
N MET A 93 -3.09 8.04 0.64
CA MET A 93 -3.33 7.13 -0.48
C MET A 93 -4.67 6.39 -0.33
N PHE A 94 -4.96 5.85 0.87
CA PHE A 94 -6.26 5.23 1.15
C PHE A 94 -7.43 6.22 1.01
N LEU A 95 -7.27 7.44 1.50
CA LEU A 95 -8.31 8.46 1.39
C LEU A 95 -8.55 8.85 -0.08
N CYS A 96 -7.50 9.04 -0.87
CA CYS A 96 -7.59 9.31 -2.30
C CYS A 96 -8.28 8.17 -3.04
N LEU A 97 -7.91 6.91 -2.76
CA LEU A 97 -8.59 5.74 -3.33
C LEU A 97 -10.08 5.73 -2.98
N GLN A 98 -10.43 5.97 -1.72
CA GLN A 98 -11.83 5.98 -1.28
C GLN A 98 -12.64 7.09 -1.96
N ILE A 99 -12.06 8.29 -2.08
CA ILE A 99 -12.69 9.42 -2.79
C ILE A 99 -12.86 9.09 -4.28
N CYS A 100 -11.84 8.53 -4.93
CA CYS A 100 -11.93 8.08 -6.32
C CYS A 100 -13.04 7.05 -6.51
N MET A 101 -13.12 6.02 -5.67
CA MET A 101 -14.18 5.01 -5.76
C MET A 101 -15.58 5.61 -5.51
N THR A 102 -15.69 6.63 -4.65
CA THR A 102 -16.96 7.31 -4.37
C THR A 102 -17.42 8.19 -5.53
N ILE A 103 -16.48 8.83 -6.25
CA ILE A 103 -16.78 9.76 -7.36
C ILE A 103 -16.98 9.02 -8.69
N TYR A 104 -16.19 7.98 -8.95
CA TYR A 104 -16.20 7.25 -10.23
C TYR A 104 -16.98 5.92 -10.17
N GLY A 105 -17.43 5.50 -8.98
CA GLY A 105 -18.18 4.26 -8.77
C GLY A 105 -19.71 4.40 -8.82
N THR A 106 -20.25 5.45 -9.46
CA THR A 106 -21.70 5.65 -9.71
C THR A 106 -22.03 5.64 -11.19
#